data_AF-A0A2D5VC44-F1
#
_entry.id   AF-A0A2D5VC44-F1
#
_cell.length_a   1.000
_cell.length_b   1.000
_cell.length_c   1.000
_cell.angle_alpha   90.00
_cell.angle_beta   90.00
_cell.angle_gamma   90.00
#
_symmetry.space_group_name_H-M   'P 1'
#
loop_
_entity.id
_entity.type
_entity.pdbx_description
1 polymer ?
#
loop_
_entity_poly.entity_id
_entity_poly.type
_entity_poly.pdbx_seq_one_letter_code
_entity_poly.pdbx_strand_id
1 'polypeptide(L)'
;AVDPASAQSGISVPKVKGRIITVGAVVIFEPREPMPIGQQTLEISGVKDLVGNAISDRHQISFQVTIIPPAEEELTEEEASLTVVPSSGGIFWEAEKFVRKKGDSIGSYKVPFKARGNPDQGVKDYVIKNSSAGRFIGVDNGRAVNGSWLKYRFTVPRAGKWYFWGRVIAPSVANNSFFWGVDIEDHEAKNEDDNNCNIWDFFEKEELRQHYTTDWVWFRLNSRSGNPFPGQEMEQHGANPTPLELKTGQHTFHLIDRENGTFIDAIYATMNKRLDVNKLGPTGPLAVEMEPQLSVLWGQLKSSKSR
;
A
#
# COMPACT_ATOMS: atom_id res chain seq x y z
N ALA A 1 -10.66 9.11 -30.65
CA ALA A 1 -9.82 9.53 -29.51
C ALA A 1 -10.44 10.81 -28.93
N VAL A 2 -10.44 10.96 -27.61
CA VAL A 2 -11.09 12.08 -26.89
C VAL A 2 -10.14 13.27 -26.85
N ASP A 3 -10.65 14.48 -27.07
CA ASP A 3 -9.89 15.72 -26.87
C ASP A 3 -9.75 16.01 -25.36
N PRO A 4 -8.52 16.01 -24.80
CA PRO A 4 -8.27 16.29 -23.39
C PRO A 4 -8.75 17.68 -22.93
N ALA A 5 -8.81 18.66 -23.84
CA ALA A 5 -9.30 20.01 -23.52
C ALA A 5 -10.83 20.02 -23.38
N SER A 6 -11.55 19.25 -24.20
CA SER A 6 -13.01 19.12 -24.10
C SER A 6 -13.46 18.43 -22.80
N ALA A 7 -12.67 17.48 -22.30
CA ALA A 7 -12.92 16.73 -21.07
C ALA A 7 -12.97 17.59 -19.79
N GLN A 8 -12.41 18.81 -19.82
CA GLN A 8 -12.43 19.75 -18.70
C GLN A 8 -13.75 20.52 -18.57
N SER A 9 -14.57 20.56 -19.63
CA SER A 9 -15.64 21.57 -19.78
C SER A 9 -17.03 21.16 -19.30
N GLY A 10 -17.22 19.93 -18.79
CA GLY A 10 -18.57 19.46 -18.44
C GLY A 10 -18.68 18.39 -17.37
N ILE A 11 -17.67 18.23 -16.51
CA ILE A 11 -17.74 17.31 -15.36
C ILE A 11 -18.11 18.07 -14.10
N SER A 12 -19.18 17.65 -13.44
CA SER A 12 -19.61 18.26 -12.18
C SER A 12 -20.37 17.29 -11.30
N VAL A 13 -20.28 17.51 -9.99
CA VAL A 13 -21.23 16.93 -9.03
C VAL A 13 -22.06 18.10 -8.51
N PRO A 14 -23.40 18.07 -8.62
CA PRO A 14 -24.25 19.17 -8.19
C PRO A 14 -23.96 19.58 -6.74
N LYS A 15 -23.81 20.90 -6.51
CA LYS A 15 -23.55 21.49 -5.19
C LYS A 15 -22.21 21.09 -4.54
N VAL A 16 -21.32 20.42 -5.26
CA VAL A 16 -19.97 20.10 -4.80
C VAL A 16 -18.97 20.91 -5.62
N LYS A 17 -18.22 21.78 -4.95
CA LYS A 17 -17.08 22.46 -5.59
C LYS A 17 -15.97 21.44 -5.74
N GLY A 18 -15.46 21.26 -6.95
CA GLY A 18 -14.33 20.37 -7.21
C GLY A 18 -13.36 20.94 -8.24
N ARG A 19 -12.18 20.33 -8.31
CA ARG A 19 -11.20 20.53 -9.38
C ARG A 19 -11.33 19.35 -10.35
N ILE A 20 -11.21 19.64 -11.64
CA ILE A 20 -11.11 18.59 -12.67
C ILE A 20 -9.64 18.46 -13.05
N ILE A 21 -9.13 17.23 -13.05
CA ILE A 21 -7.79 16.91 -13.50
C ILE A 21 -7.90 15.92 -14.67
N THR A 22 -7.15 16.18 -15.73
CA THR A 22 -7.09 15.29 -16.90
C THR A 22 -5.69 14.69 -16.99
N VAL A 23 -5.60 13.36 -17.03
CA VAL A 23 -4.34 12.62 -17.20
C VAL A 23 -4.51 11.66 -18.37
N GLY A 24 -4.04 12.07 -19.55
CA GLY A 24 -4.28 11.34 -20.79
C GLY A 24 -5.77 11.23 -21.09
N ALA A 25 -6.30 10.01 -21.15
CA ALA A 25 -7.73 9.73 -21.35
C ALA A 25 -8.54 9.63 -20.05
N VAL A 26 -7.90 9.78 -18.89
CA VAL A 26 -8.55 9.71 -17.57
C VAL A 26 -8.94 11.12 -17.13
N VAL A 27 -10.14 11.25 -16.56
CA VAL A 27 -10.59 12.49 -15.94
C VAL A 27 -10.97 12.23 -14.49
N ILE A 28 -10.48 13.08 -13.60
CA ILE A 28 -10.60 12.97 -12.15
C ILE A 28 -11.35 14.21 -11.65
N PHE A 29 -12.40 14.00 -10.85
CA PHE A 29 -13.09 15.06 -10.11
C PHE A 29 -12.64 15.00 -8.65
N GLU A 30 -11.97 16.05 -8.18
CA GLU A 30 -11.49 16.19 -6.81
C GLU A 30 -12.35 17.22 -6.06
N PRO A 31 -13.21 16.81 -5.12
CA PRO A 31 -14.00 17.75 -4.32
C PRO A 31 -13.09 18.59 -3.42
N ARG A 32 -13.36 19.90 -3.33
CA ARG A 32 -12.61 20.87 -2.49
C ARG A 32 -13.11 20.92 -1.05
N GLU A 33 -14.30 20.40 -0.82
CA GLU A 33 -14.98 20.31 0.47
C GLU A 33 -15.55 18.89 0.60
N PRO A 34 -15.75 18.37 1.82
CA PRO A 34 -16.37 17.06 2.02
C PRO A 34 -17.68 16.94 1.23
N MET A 35 -17.87 15.83 0.53
CA MET A 35 -19.09 15.64 -0.26
C MET A 35 -20.32 15.45 0.65
N PRO A 36 -21.50 15.97 0.25
CA PRO A 36 -22.73 15.73 0.99
C PRO A 36 -23.03 14.24 1.09
N ILE A 37 -23.41 13.79 2.27
CA ILE A 37 -23.84 12.42 2.52
C ILE A 37 -25.15 12.16 1.78
N GLY A 38 -25.30 10.95 1.27
CA GLY A 38 -26.46 10.51 0.50
C GLY A 38 -26.07 10.13 -0.93
N GLN A 39 -27.11 9.93 -1.74
CA GLN A 39 -26.94 9.63 -3.15
C GLN A 39 -26.49 10.88 -3.91
N GLN A 40 -25.38 10.75 -4.61
CA GLN A 40 -24.80 11.78 -5.45
C GLN A 40 -24.78 11.32 -6.90
N THR A 41 -24.76 12.29 -7.82
CA THR A 41 -24.68 12.04 -9.25
C THR A 41 -23.53 12.84 -9.83
N LEU A 42 -22.57 12.14 -10.44
CA LEU A 42 -21.56 12.75 -11.29
C LEU A 42 -22.16 12.94 -12.68
N GLU A 43 -22.19 14.18 -13.14
CA GLU A 43 -22.60 14.53 -14.50
C GLU A 43 -21.36 14.78 -15.35
N ILE A 44 -21.34 14.16 -16.53
CA ILE A 44 -20.32 14.32 -17.56
C ILE A 44 -21.06 14.82 -18.80
N SER A 45 -20.67 15.96 -19.35
CA SER A 45 -21.30 16.56 -20.52
C SER A 45 -20.24 17.17 -21.44
N GLY A 46 -20.60 17.40 -22.71
CA GLY A 46 -19.75 18.13 -23.66
C GLY A 46 -18.46 17.40 -24.08
N VAL A 47 -18.42 16.07 -23.98
CA VAL A 47 -17.25 15.28 -24.40
C VAL A 47 -17.12 15.30 -25.91
N LYS A 48 -15.97 15.72 -26.44
CA LYS A 48 -15.71 15.77 -27.88
C LYS A 48 -14.55 14.87 -28.31
N ASP A 49 -14.57 14.44 -29.56
CA ASP A 49 -13.43 13.76 -30.17
C ASP A 49 -12.34 14.76 -30.60
N LEU A 50 -11.19 14.25 -31.02
CA LEU A 50 -10.05 15.06 -31.51
C LEU A 50 -10.38 15.95 -32.73
N VAL A 51 -11.53 15.77 -33.35
CA VAL A 51 -12.01 16.54 -34.51
C VAL A 51 -13.14 17.50 -34.12
N GLY A 52 -13.51 17.53 -32.83
CA GLY A 52 -14.53 18.42 -32.27
C GLY A 52 -15.96 17.89 -32.33
N ASN A 53 -16.19 16.65 -32.76
CA ASN A 53 -17.52 16.04 -32.77
C ASN A 53 -17.94 15.68 -31.35
N ALA A 54 -19.19 15.93 -30.99
CA ALA A 54 -19.74 15.46 -29.72
C ALA A 54 -19.76 13.92 -29.70
N ILE A 55 -19.09 13.33 -28.70
CA ILE A 55 -19.12 11.88 -28.44
C ILE A 55 -20.30 11.55 -27.52
N SER A 56 -20.64 12.46 -26.60
CA SER A 56 -21.77 12.31 -25.68
C SER A 56 -22.28 13.66 -25.22
N ASP A 57 -23.60 13.84 -25.29
CA ASP A 57 -24.25 15.07 -24.86
C ASP A 57 -24.40 15.12 -23.33
N ARG A 58 -24.63 13.96 -22.68
CA ARG A 58 -24.72 13.82 -21.23
C ARG A 58 -24.56 12.35 -20.79
N HIS A 59 -23.77 12.12 -19.75
CA HIS A 59 -23.67 10.86 -19.04
C HIS A 59 -23.76 11.11 -17.54
N GLN A 60 -24.42 10.22 -16.81
CA GLN A 60 -24.63 10.34 -15.36
C GLN A 60 -24.18 9.06 -14.67
N ILE A 61 -23.40 9.22 -13.60
CA ILE A 61 -22.96 8.12 -12.74
C ILE A 61 -23.43 8.40 -11.32
N SER A 62 -24.33 7.56 -10.81
CA SER A 62 -24.83 7.64 -9.44
C SER A 62 -23.91 6.89 -8.48
N PHE A 63 -23.60 7.48 -7.34
CA PHE A 63 -22.81 6.86 -6.28
C PHE A 63 -23.33 7.30 -4.90
N GLN A 64 -23.05 6.50 -3.86
CA GLN A 64 -23.49 6.79 -2.50
C GLN A 64 -22.31 7.33 -1.67
N VAL A 65 -22.51 8.46 -1.01
CA VAL A 65 -21.62 8.98 0.03
C VAL A 65 -22.24 8.63 1.38
N THR A 66 -21.54 7.84 2.20
CA THR A 66 -21.97 7.51 3.56
C THR A 66 -21.00 8.10 4.57
N ILE A 67 -21.49 8.64 5.68
CA ILE A 67 -20.66 8.71 6.89
C ILE A 67 -20.36 7.26 7.27
N ILE A 68 -19.10 6.88 7.32
CA ILE A 68 -18.71 5.70 8.09
C ILE A 68 -18.65 6.20 9.53
N PRO A 69 -19.66 5.95 10.37
CA PRO A 69 -19.55 6.34 11.77
C PRO A 69 -18.29 5.69 12.34
N PRO A 70 -17.49 6.41 13.15
CA PRO A 70 -16.47 5.74 13.93
C PRO A 70 -17.18 4.66 14.73
N ALA A 71 -16.75 3.41 14.58
CA ALA A 71 -17.16 2.37 15.51
C ALA A 71 -16.78 2.88 16.91
N GLU A 72 -17.75 2.92 17.82
CA GLU A 72 -17.55 3.33 19.22
C GLU A 72 -16.60 2.33 19.91
N GLU A 73 -15.32 2.54 19.74
CA GLU A 73 -14.30 2.25 20.74
C GLU A 73 -13.44 3.52 20.82
N GLU A 74 -13.32 4.09 22.03
CA GLU A 74 -12.50 5.27 22.28
C GLU A 74 -11.05 4.98 21.86
N LEU A 75 -10.68 5.43 20.66
CA LEU A 75 -9.31 5.38 20.18
C LEU A 75 -8.57 6.61 20.68
N THR A 76 -7.37 6.38 21.19
CA THR A 76 -6.47 7.45 21.62
C THR A 76 -6.02 8.29 20.40
N GLU A 77 -5.73 9.58 20.57
CA GLU A 77 -5.36 10.51 19.47
C GLU A 77 -4.16 10.02 18.63
N GLU A 78 -3.32 9.14 19.17
CA GLU A 78 -2.19 8.51 18.48
C GLU A 78 -2.66 7.47 17.43
N GLU A 79 -3.73 6.73 17.71
CA GLU A 79 -4.31 5.70 16.83
C GLU A 79 -5.16 6.28 15.69
N ALA A 80 -5.82 7.43 15.91
CA ALA A 80 -6.61 8.10 14.88
C ALA A 80 -5.75 8.59 13.69
N SER A 81 -4.48 8.93 13.95
CA SER A 81 -3.53 9.42 12.95
C SER A 81 -2.97 8.35 11.99
N LEU A 82 -3.24 7.07 12.27
CA LEU A 82 -2.72 5.92 11.52
C LEU A 82 -3.75 5.31 10.56
N THR A 83 -4.90 5.94 10.38
CA THR A 83 -5.97 5.44 9.51
C THR A 83 -5.57 5.56 8.04
N VAL A 84 -5.30 4.41 7.42
CA VAL A 84 -4.90 4.30 6.01
C VAL A 84 -6.03 4.75 5.08
N VAL A 85 -5.79 5.80 4.29
CA VAL A 85 -6.77 6.36 3.35
C VAL A 85 -6.77 5.53 2.05
N PRO A 86 -7.93 5.08 1.55
CA PRO A 86 -8.03 4.45 0.24
C PRO A 86 -7.57 5.42 -0.86
N SER A 87 -6.55 5.04 -1.62
CA SER A 87 -6.23 5.68 -2.90
C SER A 87 -7.21 5.20 -3.97
N SER A 88 -7.32 5.90 -5.11
CA SER A 88 -8.23 5.58 -6.21
C SER A 88 -7.99 4.22 -6.93
N GLY A 89 -7.25 3.30 -6.31
CA GLY A 89 -7.04 1.94 -6.80
C GLY A 89 -6.55 0.92 -5.76
N GLY A 90 -6.43 1.27 -4.48
CA GLY A 90 -5.91 0.39 -3.45
C GLY A 90 -5.68 1.03 -2.08
N ILE A 91 -5.21 0.23 -1.13
CA ILE A 91 -4.85 0.61 0.24
C ILE A 91 -3.32 0.65 0.30
N PHE A 92 -2.71 1.71 0.82
CA PHE A 92 -1.26 1.84 0.93
C PHE A 92 -0.87 2.33 2.31
N TRP A 93 0.14 1.72 2.92
CA TRP A 93 0.72 2.25 4.15
C TRP A 93 2.22 2.02 4.24
N GLU A 94 2.88 2.95 4.92
CA GLU A 94 4.29 2.86 5.27
C GLU A 94 4.49 1.81 6.37
N ALA A 95 5.50 0.96 6.24
CA ALA A 95 5.69 -0.17 7.14
C ALA A 95 6.08 0.26 8.56
N GLU A 96 6.63 1.47 8.77
CA GLU A 96 6.87 1.98 10.12
C GLU A 96 5.61 2.48 10.85
N LYS A 97 4.45 2.50 10.18
CA LYS A 97 3.17 3.01 10.72
C LYS A 97 2.30 1.89 11.29
N PHE A 98 2.86 1.10 12.20
CA PHE A 98 2.13 0.08 12.95
C PHE A 98 1.42 0.69 14.18
N VAL A 99 0.29 0.12 14.59
CA VAL A 99 -0.50 0.57 15.75
C VAL A 99 -0.05 -0.08 17.06
N ARG A 100 0.55 -1.28 16.98
CA ARG A 100 1.04 -2.01 18.16
C ARG A 100 2.22 -2.89 17.80
N LYS A 101 3.06 -3.19 18.78
CA LYS A 101 4.13 -4.18 18.64
C LYS A 101 4.28 -5.07 19.87
N LYS A 102 4.89 -6.24 19.68
CA LYS A 102 5.41 -7.12 20.74
C LYS A 102 6.86 -7.43 20.43
N GLY A 103 7.69 -7.42 21.47
CA GLY A 103 9.11 -7.70 21.35
C GLY A 103 9.89 -6.58 20.65
N ASP A 104 11.16 -6.87 20.39
CA ASP A 104 12.12 -5.87 19.92
C ASP A 104 12.97 -6.35 18.75
N SER A 105 12.81 -7.57 18.21
CA SER A 105 13.66 -8.02 17.10
C SER A 105 13.39 -7.23 15.80
N ILE A 106 12.13 -6.84 15.55
CA ILE A 106 11.78 -5.96 14.45
C ILE A 106 12.10 -4.51 14.85
N GLY A 107 13.10 -3.92 14.17
CA GLY A 107 13.52 -2.54 14.36
C GLY A 107 12.84 -1.59 13.38
N SER A 108 12.83 -0.31 13.72
CA SER A 108 12.46 0.78 12.82
C SER A 108 13.66 1.69 12.59
N TYR A 109 14.09 1.80 11.34
CA TYR A 109 15.36 2.42 10.96
C TYR A 109 15.12 3.68 10.13
N LYS A 110 16.05 4.64 10.19
CA LYS A 110 16.07 5.83 9.32
C LYS A 110 17.07 5.59 8.20
N VAL A 111 16.77 6.07 7.00
CA VAL A 111 17.77 6.13 5.93
C VAL A 111 18.69 7.36 6.08
N PRO A 112 19.96 7.27 5.69
CA PRO A 112 20.64 6.05 5.26
C PRO A 112 20.92 5.11 6.45
N PHE A 113 20.78 3.80 6.24
CA PHE A 113 21.04 2.78 7.26
C PHE A 113 22.13 1.81 6.77
N LYS A 114 23.11 1.51 7.63
CA LYS A 114 24.14 0.50 7.36
C LYS A 114 23.62 -0.85 7.82
N ALA A 115 23.10 -1.64 6.90
CA ALA A 115 22.61 -2.98 7.16
C ALA A 115 23.78 -3.98 7.20
N ARG A 116 23.75 -4.89 8.17
CA ARG A 116 24.70 -6.00 8.23
C ARG A 116 24.37 -6.99 7.13
N GLY A 117 25.39 -7.42 6.40
CA GLY A 117 25.28 -8.49 5.42
C GLY A 117 25.19 -9.87 6.07
N ASN A 118 25.16 -10.89 5.23
CA ASN A 118 25.24 -12.29 5.62
C ASN A 118 26.39 -12.96 4.85
N PRO A 119 27.62 -12.94 5.40
CA PRO A 119 28.81 -13.47 4.72
C PRO A 119 28.69 -14.95 4.34
N ASP A 120 27.97 -15.75 5.14
CA ASP A 120 27.75 -17.18 4.86
C ASP A 120 26.91 -17.40 3.60
N GLN A 121 26.15 -16.38 3.20
CA GLN A 121 25.36 -16.35 1.96
C GLN A 121 26.01 -15.47 0.88
N GLY A 122 27.25 -15.03 1.07
CA GLY A 122 27.97 -14.16 0.13
C GLY A 122 27.47 -12.71 0.10
N VAL A 123 26.62 -12.30 1.05
CA VAL A 123 26.08 -10.93 1.15
C VAL A 123 27.00 -10.09 2.02
N LYS A 124 27.62 -9.05 1.44
CA LYS A 124 28.41 -8.07 2.19
C LYS A 124 27.51 -7.04 2.87
N ASP A 125 28.03 -6.36 3.89
CA ASP A 125 27.39 -5.18 4.47
C ASP A 125 27.05 -4.15 3.37
N TYR A 126 25.89 -3.50 3.51
CA TYR A 126 25.36 -2.58 2.51
C TYR A 126 24.65 -1.40 3.14
N VAL A 127 24.37 -0.37 2.33
CA VAL A 127 23.66 0.84 2.78
C VAL A 127 22.31 0.91 2.12
N ILE A 128 21.25 0.89 2.93
CA ILE A 128 19.89 1.21 2.50
C ILE A 128 19.80 2.73 2.43
N LYS A 129 19.81 3.27 1.20
CA LYS A 129 19.98 4.71 0.93
C LYS A 129 18.69 5.51 0.95
N ASN A 130 17.57 4.89 0.58
CA ASN A 130 16.27 5.51 0.48
C ASN A 130 15.18 4.56 0.98
N SER A 131 13.99 5.09 1.20
CA SER A 131 12.75 4.39 1.56
C SER A 131 11.59 5.33 1.20
N SER A 132 10.32 4.90 1.16
CA SER A 132 9.20 5.75 0.72
C SER A 132 8.99 6.96 1.63
N ALA A 133 9.08 6.79 2.94
CA ALA A 133 8.90 7.87 3.93
C ALA A 133 10.17 8.19 4.76
N GLY A 134 11.35 7.75 4.30
CA GLY A 134 12.62 7.95 4.99
C GLY A 134 12.83 7.05 6.23
N ARG A 135 11.86 6.18 6.54
CA ARG A 135 11.94 5.10 7.52
C ARG A 135 11.49 3.78 6.90
N PHE A 136 11.87 2.69 7.53
CA PHE A 136 11.46 1.32 7.17
C PHE A 136 11.58 0.43 8.41
N ILE A 137 11.09 -0.81 8.33
CA ILE A 137 11.20 -1.79 9.41
C ILE A 137 11.87 -3.09 8.93
N GLY A 138 12.32 -3.90 9.88
CA GLY A 138 12.90 -5.21 9.59
C GLY A 138 13.79 -5.72 10.69
N VAL A 139 14.42 -6.87 10.45
CA VAL A 139 15.34 -7.50 11.40
C VAL A 139 16.73 -7.45 10.79
N ASP A 140 17.62 -6.62 11.33
CA ASP A 140 19.00 -6.54 10.83
C ASP A 140 19.79 -7.82 11.16
N ASN A 141 20.72 -8.23 10.28
CA ASN A 141 21.53 -9.44 10.48
C ASN A 141 22.28 -9.39 11.81
N GLY A 142 22.33 -10.49 12.56
CA GLY A 142 22.94 -10.52 13.90
C GLY A 142 22.06 -9.97 15.02
N ARG A 143 20.75 -9.80 14.76
CA ARG A 143 19.71 -9.67 15.77
C ARG A 143 19.00 -11.03 15.92
N ALA A 144 18.70 -11.43 17.15
CA ALA A 144 17.96 -12.66 17.41
C ALA A 144 16.49 -12.47 17.04
N VAL A 145 15.95 -13.42 16.27
CA VAL A 145 14.50 -13.53 16.03
C VAL A 145 13.85 -14.24 17.21
N ASN A 146 12.66 -13.79 17.61
CA ASN A 146 12.01 -14.27 18.84
C ASN A 146 10.48 -14.24 18.81
N GLY A 147 9.86 -14.15 17.64
CA GLY A 147 8.41 -14.00 17.51
C GLY A 147 7.93 -12.59 17.86
N SER A 148 8.76 -11.57 17.63
CA SER A 148 8.31 -10.19 17.69
C SER A 148 7.37 -9.92 16.52
N TRP A 149 6.38 -9.07 16.76
CA TRP A 149 5.42 -8.73 15.73
C TRP A 149 5.03 -7.26 15.76
N LEU A 150 4.59 -6.77 14.61
CA LEU A 150 3.97 -5.47 14.40
C LEU A 150 2.53 -5.70 13.94
N LYS A 151 1.59 -4.98 14.53
CA LYS A 151 0.17 -4.99 14.15
C LYS A 151 -0.16 -3.69 13.42
N TYR A 152 -0.83 -3.83 12.29
CA TYR A 152 -1.37 -2.74 11.50
C TYR A 152 -2.89 -2.81 11.52
N ARG A 153 -3.53 -1.65 11.39
CA ARG A 153 -4.98 -1.53 11.20
C ARG A 153 -5.23 -0.83 9.88
N PHE A 154 -6.16 -1.36 9.09
CA PHE A 154 -6.52 -0.79 7.81
C PHE A 154 -8.02 -0.94 7.55
N THR A 155 -8.56 -0.08 6.68
CA THR A 155 -9.99 -0.10 6.33
C THR A 155 -10.16 -0.57 4.89
N VAL A 156 -10.96 -1.60 4.71
CA VAL A 156 -11.35 -2.14 3.41
C VAL A 156 -12.62 -1.42 2.94
N PRO A 157 -12.57 -0.65 1.83
CA PRO A 157 -13.72 0.12 1.36
C PRO A 157 -14.77 -0.75 0.67
N ARG A 158 -14.39 -1.93 0.21
CA ARG A 158 -15.28 -2.88 -0.46
C ARG A 158 -14.85 -4.32 -0.21
N ALA A 159 -15.79 -5.14 0.24
CA ALA A 159 -15.61 -6.57 0.39
C ALA A 159 -15.16 -7.24 -0.94
N GLY A 160 -14.39 -8.31 -0.81
CA GLY A 160 -13.94 -9.14 -1.92
C GLY A 160 -12.49 -9.58 -1.80
N LYS A 161 -11.92 -10.02 -2.92
CA LYS A 161 -10.53 -10.46 -3.01
C LYS A 161 -9.57 -9.28 -3.13
N TRP A 162 -8.65 -9.19 -2.18
CA TRP A 162 -7.56 -8.24 -2.15
C TRP A 162 -6.21 -8.94 -2.32
N TYR A 163 -5.31 -8.27 -3.02
CA TYR A 163 -3.97 -8.75 -3.37
C TYR A 163 -2.94 -7.80 -2.79
N PHE A 164 -2.15 -8.31 -1.85
CA PHE A 164 -1.21 -7.52 -1.06
C PHE A 164 0.19 -7.60 -1.67
N TRP A 165 0.94 -6.54 -1.45
CA TRP A 165 2.30 -6.34 -1.92
C TRP A 165 3.14 -5.72 -0.80
N GLY A 166 4.38 -6.14 -0.67
CA GLY A 166 5.36 -5.56 0.24
C GLY A 166 6.56 -5.07 -0.54
N ARG A 167 7.02 -3.85 -0.27
CA ARG A 167 8.27 -3.33 -0.81
C ARG A 167 9.40 -3.77 0.09
N VAL A 168 10.16 -4.77 -0.33
CA VAL A 168 11.09 -5.51 0.53
C VAL A 168 12.51 -5.50 0.01
N ILE A 169 13.44 -5.73 0.93
CA ILE A 169 14.82 -6.13 0.67
C ILE A 169 14.96 -7.56 1.22
N ALA A 170 15.36 -8.47 0.33
CA ALA A 170 15.55 -9.89 0.60
C ALA A 170 16.87 -10.32 -0.05
N PRO A 171 18.01 -10.24 0.67
CA PRO A 171 19.32 -10.35 0.05
C PRO A 171 19.84 -11.79 -0.12
N SER A 172 19.21 -12.80 0.48
CA SER A 172 19.62 -14.20 0.32
C SER A 172 18.54 -15.18 0.77
N VAL A 173 18.74 -16.48 0.54
CA VAL A 173 17.83 -17.56 0.98
C VAL A 173 17.72 -17.70 2.51
N ALA A 174 18.63 -17.11 3.28
CA ALA A 174 18.52 -17.07 4.74
C ALA A 174 17.97 -15.73 5.26
N ASN A 175 17.65 -14.81 4.34
CA ASN A 175 17.24 -13.44 4.61
C ASN A 175 16.11 -13.05 3.64
N ASN A 176 15.01 -13.81 3.59
CA ASN A 176 14.01 -13.63 2.55
C ASN A 176 12.58 -13.87 3.00
N SER A 177 12.27 -13.78 4.29
CA SER A 177 10.91 -14.08 4.73
C SER A 177 10.46 -13.37 6.01
N PHE A 178 9.14 -13.30 6.14
CA PHE A 178 8.42 -12.92 7.36
C PHE A 178 7.30 -13.92 7.63
N PHE A 179 6.83 -14.01 8.86
CA PHE A 179 5.51 -14.58 9.14
C PHE A 179 4.45 -13.48 9.04
N TRP A 180 3.22 -13.86 8.72
CA TRP A 180 2.10 -12.92 8.64
C TRP A 180 0.78 -13.56 9.01
N GLY A 181 -0.17 -12.75 9.47
CA GLY A 181 -1.55 -13.14 9.77
C GLY A 181 -2.51 -11.97 9.57
N VAL A 182 -3.79 -12.27 9.34
CA VAL A 182 -4.83 -11.26 9.12
C VAL A 182 -6.03 -11.56 9.99
N ASP A 183 -6.55 -10.54 10.65
CA ASP A 183 -7.68 -10.63 11.59
C ASP A 183 -7.53 -11.71 12.66
N ILE A 184 -6.30 -11.88 13.15
CA ILE A 184 -5.97 -12.76 14.26
C ILE A 184 -5.83 -11.95 15.57
N GLU A 185 -5.98 -12.64 16.68
CA GLU A 185 -5.73 -12.07 17.99
C GLU A 185 -4.22 -11.94 18.27
N ASP A 186 -3.85 -10.98 19.12
CA ASP A 186 -2.43 -10.68 19.39
C ASP A 186 -1.64 -11.84 20.01
N HIS A 187 -2.34 -12.75 20.70
CA HIS A 187 -1.75 -13.94 21.30
C HIS A 187 -1.58 -15.09 20.27
N GLU A 188 -2.24 -15.00 19.12
CA GLU A 188 -2.13 -15.96 18.01
C GLU A 188 -0.99 -15.62 17.05
N ALA A 189 -0.54 -14.36 17.04
CA ALA A 189 0.62 -13.91 16.27
C ALA A 189 1.92 -14.52 16.82
N LYS A 190 2.46 -15.52 16.12
CA LYS A 190 3.66 -16.27 16.49
C LYS A 190 4.47 -16.68 15.26
N ASN A 191 5.71 -17.06 15.48
CA ASN A 191 6.68 -17.44 14.46
C ASN A 191 6.51 -18.89 13.99
N GLU A 192 5.29 -19.27 13.62
CA GLU A 192 4.91 -20.62 13.18
C GLU A 192 4.02 -20.53 11.93
N ASP A 193 4.11 -21.52 11.04
CA ASP A 193 3.19 -21.70 9.91
C ASP A 193 2.07 -22.64 10.38
N ASP A 194 0.91 -22.07 10.67
CA ASP A 194 -0.20 -22.77 11.31
C ASP A 194 -1.57 -22.26 10.83
N ASN A 195 -2.63 -22.49 11.61
CA ASN A 195 -3.99 -22.09 11.23
C ASN A 195 -4.25 -20.57 11.30
N ASN A 196 -3.33 -19.79 11.86
CA ASN A 196 -3.50 -18.35 12.07
C ASN A 196 -2.39 -17.54 11.37
N CYS A 197 -1.19 -18.09 11.30
CA CYS A 197 -0.02 -17.45 10.68
C CYS A 197 0.48 -18.25 9.48
N ASN A 198 0.99 -17.55 8.48
CA ASN A 198 1.65 -18.16 7.33
C ASN A 198 2.99 -17.45 7.05
N ILE A 199 3.75 -17.97 6.08
CA ILE A 199 5.05 -17.42 5.70
C ILE A 199 4.90 -16.62 4.41
N TRP A 200 5.46 -15.42 4.43
CA TRP A 200 5.66 -14.59 3.25
C TRP A 200 7.09 -14.78 2.78
N ASP A 201 7.25 -15.55 1.72
CA ASP A 201 8.54 -15.93 1.16
C ASP A 201 8.91 -15.08 -0.06
N PHE A 202 10.16 -14.66 -0.15
CA PHE A 202 10.70 -13.89 -1.26
C PHE A 202 11.74 -14.73 -2.03
N PHE A 203 11.58 -14.86 -3.35
CA PHE A 203 12.55 -15.53 -4.24
C PHE A 203 12.88 -17.01 -3.91
N GLU A 204 12.02 -17.73 -3.21
CA GLU A 204 12.32 -19.10 -2.75
C GLU A 204 12.59 -20.11 -3.87
N LYS A 205 11.84 -19.98 -4.97
CA LYS A 205 12.03 -20.79 -6.17
C LYS A 205 13.46 -20.67 -6.68
N GLU A 206 14.13 -21.79 -6.91
CA GLU A 206 15.56 -21.84 -7.20
C GLU A 206 15.98 -20.92 -8.36
N GLU A 207 15.23 -20.90 -9.47
CA GLU A 207 15.54 -20.03 -10.60
C GLU A 207 15.35 -18.52 -10.34
N LEU A 208 14.69 -18.17 -9.23
CA LEU A 208 14.48 -16.78 -8.81
C LEU A 208 15.54 -16.29 -7.83
N ARG A 209 16.34 -17.19 -7.25
CA ARG A 209 17.40 -16.85 -6.29
C ARG A 209 18.47 -15.93 -6.88
N GLN A 210 18.63 -15.95 -8.20
CA GLN A 210 19.49 -14.97 -8.91
C GLN A 210 19.03 -13.51 -8.77
N HIS A 211 17.80 -13.28 -8.29
CA HIS A 211 17.22 -11.96 -8.11
C HIS A 211 17.23 -11.47 -6.66
N TYR A 212 17.80 -12.24 -5.72
CA TYR A 212 18.09 -11.73 -4.38
C TYR A 212 18.79 -10.38 -4.45
N THR A 213 18.37 -9.45 -3.61
CA THR A 213 18.70 -8.04 -3.81
C THR A 213 18.84 -7.27 -2.50
N THR A 214 19.69 -6.25 -2.54
CA THR A 214 19.83 -5.23 -1.48
C THR A 214 19.10 -3.93 -1.82
N ASP A 215 18.41 -3.91 -2.97
CA ASP A 215 17.55 -2.82 -3.42
C ASP A 215 16.08 -3.15 -3.16
N TRP A 216 15.27 -2.11 -2.96
CA TRP A 216 13.83 -2.28 -2.76
C TRP A 216 13.12 -2.82 -3.99
N VAL A 217 12.40 -3.93 -3.82
CA VAL A 217 11.56 -4.54 -4.86
C VAL A 217 10.21 -4.90 -4.27
N TRP A 218 9.15 -4.79 -5.09
CA TRP A 218 7.81 -5.17 -4.65
C TRP A 218 7.55 -6.65 -4.84
N PHE A 219 7.14 -7.31 -3.76
CA PHE A 219 6.76 -8.71 -3.70
C PHE A 219 5.29 -8.85 -3.45
N ARG A 220 4.64 -9.81 -4.12
CA ARG A 220 3.27 -10.18 -3.78
C ARG A 220 3.26 -11.00 -2.52
N LEU A 221 2.23 -10.82 -1.71
CA LEU A 221 1.91 -11.74 -0.63
C LEU A 221 1.71 -13.14 -1.20
N ASN A 222 2.31 -14.13 -0.56
CA ASN A 222 2.11 -15.55 -0.82
C ASN A 222 1.84 -16.28 0.50
N SER A 223 1.49 -17.55 0.37
CA SER A 223 1.28 -18.48 1.47
C SER A 223 2.13 -19.71 1.18
N ARG A 224 3.01 -20.13 2.08
CA ARG A 224 3.88 -21.30 1.86
C ARG A 224 3.07 -22.59 1.86
N SER A 225 2.29 -22.81 2.92
CA SER A 225 1.52 -24.05 3.11
C SER A 225 0.17 -24.06 2.37
N GLY A 226 -0.37 -22.90 1.99
CA GLY A 226 -1.73 -22.79 1.44
C GLY A 226 -2.83 -22.95 2.49
N ASN A 227 -2.49 -22.96 3.78
CA ASN A 227 -3.41 -23.06 4.90
C ASN A 227 -3.03 -22.03 6.00
N PRO A 228 -3.97 -21.24 6.55
CA PRO A 228 -5.40 -21.16 6.22
C PRO A 228 -5.65 -20.38 4.92
N PHE A 229 -4.63 -19.70 4.39
CA PHE A 229 -4.76 -18.80 3.26
C PHE A 229 -4.44 -19.49 1.94
N PRO A 230 -5.27 -19.28 0.90
CA PRO A 230 -5.05 -19.89 -0.39
C PRO A 230 -3.74 -19.44 -1.04
N GLY A 231 -3.30 -20.25 -1.99
CA GLY A 231 -2.11 -20.03 -2.77
C GLY A 231 -0.92 -20.83 -2.26
N GLN A 232 0.23 -20.63 -2.88
CA GLN A 232 1.47 -21.38 -2.61
C GLN A 232 2.68 -20.46 -2.73
N GLU A 233 3.80 -20.86 -2.13
CA GLU A 233 5.09 -20.15 -2.17
C GLU A 233 5.45 -19.70 -3.59
N MET A 234 5.15 -20.54 -4.58
CA MET A 234 5.49 -20.39 -6.00
C MET A 234 4.61 -19.39 -6.76
N GLU A 235 3.51 -18.94 -6.16
CA GLU A 235 2.54 -18.05 -6.81
C GLU A 235 2.93 -16.57 -6.76
N GLN A 236 4.01 -16.22 -6.04
CA GLN A 236 4.55 -14.86 -5.91
C GLN A 236 4.76 -14.13 -7.25
N HIS A 237 5.05 -14.85 -8.34
CA HIS A 237 5.21 -14.30 -9.70
C HIS A 237 4.23 -14.92 -10.72
N GLY A 238 3.27 -15.71 -10.25
CA GLY A 238 2.32 -16.41 -11.09
C GLY A 238 1.14 -15.54 -11.54
N ALA A 239 0.34 -16.10 -12.46
CA ALA A 239 -0.93 -15.50 -12.88
C ALA A 239 -2.02 -15.53 -11.80
N ASN A 240 -1.78 -16.24 -10.68
CA ASN A 240 -2.72 -16.49 -9.61
C ASN A 240 -2.12 -16.07 -8.26
N PRO A 241 -2.05 -14.77 -7.95
CA PRO A 241 -1.56 -14.33 -6.65
C PRO A 241 -2.51 -14.72 -5.51
N THR A 242 -1.97 -14.91 -4.30
CA THR A 242 -2.73 -15.21 -3.07
C THR A 242 -3.81 -14.16 -2.83
N PRO A 243 -5.10 -14.51 -2.92
CA PRO A 243 -6.19 -13.61 -2.57
C PRO A 243 -6.46 -13.65 -1.06
N LEU A 244 -6.63 -12.47 -0.46
CA LEU A 244 -7.26 -12.33 0.85
C LEU A 244 -8.72 -11.94 0.66
N GLU A 245 -9.65 -12.77 1.13
CA GLU A 245 -11.08 -12.47 1.11
C GLU A 245 -11.41 -11.60 2.32
N LEU A 246 -11.64 -10.32 2.08
CA LEU A 246 -11.88 -9.33 3.15
C LEU A 246 -13.32 -8.81 3.06
N LYS A 247 -13.88 -8.44 4.21
CA LYS A 247 -15.18 -7.78 4.29
C LYS A 247 -14.99 -6.27 4.13
N THR A 248 -16.07 -5.52 3.93
CA THR A 248 -16.00 -4.07 4.07
C THR A 248 -15.86 -3.75 5.56
N GLY A 249 -14.95 -2.85 5.93
CA GLY A 249 -14.76 -2.42 7.32
C GLY A 249 -13.30 -2.46 7.78
N GLN A 250 -13.11 -2.43 9.10
CA GLN A 250 -11.78 -2.47 9.69
C GLN A 250 -11.23 -3.90 9.72
N HIS A 251 -9.94 -4.01 9.46
CA HIS A 251 -9.17 -5.25 9.44
C HIS A 251 -7.81 -5.02 10.10
N THR A 252 -7.16 -6.11 10.49
CA THR A 252 -5.81 -6.07 11.06
C THR A 252 -4.85 -6.98 10.30
N PHE A 253 -3.59 -6.56 10.22
CA PHE A 253 -2.51 -7.34 9.64
C PHE A 253 -1.39 -7.44 10.67
N HIS A 254 -0.90 -8.64 10.94
CA HIS A 254 0.28 -8.87 11.76
C HIS A 254 1.44 -9.25 10.86
N LEU A 255 2.57 -8.55 11.03
CA LEU A 255 3.86 -8.92 10.47
C LEU A 255 4.74 -9.42 11.60
N ILE A 256 5.27 -10.62 11.48
CA ILE A 256 6.01 -11.32 12.52
C ILE A 256 7.40 -11.66 12.00
N ASP A 257 8.43 -11.56 12.84
CA ASP A 257 9.79 -11.88 12.43
C ASP A 257 9.97 -13.37 12.14
N ARG A 258 10.75 -13.68 11.10
CA ARG A 258 11.16 -15.05 10.77
C ARG A 258 12.66 -15.14 10.64
N GLU A 259 13.21 -14.34 9.75
CA GLU A 259 14.64 -14.25 9.48
C GLU A 259 15.18 -12.87 9.76
N ASN A 260 16.47 -12.79 10.03
CA ASN A 260 17.21 -11.54 10.00
C ASN A 260 17.64 -11.21 8.56
N GLY A 261 18.20 -10.02 8.36
CA GLY A 261 18.61 -9.52 7.04
C GLY A 261 17.47 -9.10 6.11
N THR A 262 16.20 -9.27 6.51
CA THR A 262 15.02 -8.93 5.70
C THR A 262 14.40 -7.62 6.18
N PHE A 263 14.07 -6.74 5.23
CA PHE A 263 13.47 -5.43 5.51
C PHE A 263 12.24 -5.17 4.65
N ILE A 264 11.32 -4.33 5.15
CA ILE A 264 10.13 -3.88 4.42
C ILE A 264 9.92 -2.37 4.64
N ASP A 265 9.62 -1.69 3.54
CA ASP A 265 9.45 -0.24 3.43
C ASP A 265 7.98 0.16 3.46
N ALA A 266 7.17 -0.48 2.62
CA ALA A 266 5.76 -0.16 2.47
C ALA A 266 4.93 -1.40 2.12
N ILE A 267 3.63 -1.32 2.37
CA ILE A 267 2.66 -2.34 1.99
C ILE A 267 1.57 -1.69 1.14
N TYR A 268 1.14 -2.40 0.11
CA TYR A 268 0.07 -1.99 -0.79
C TYR A 268 -0.90 -3.15 -1.04
N ALA A 269 -2.20 -2.87 -1.07
CA ALA A 269 -3.23 -3.83 -1.39
C ALA A 269 -4.16 -3.31 -2.48
N THR A 270 -4.58 -4.18 -3.40
CA THR A 270 -5.51 -3.83 -4.49
C THR A 270 -6.49 -4.96 -4.76
N MET A 271 -7.65 -4.64 -5.33
CA MET A 271 -8.56 -5.66 -5.91
C MET A 271 -8.19 -6.03 -7.36
N ASN A 272 -7.22 -5.34 -7.99
CA ASN A 272 -6.80 -5.64 -9.35
C ASN A 272 -5.77 -6.79 -9.36
N LYS A 273 -6.26 -8.02 -9.57
CA LYS A 273 -5.44 -9.24 -9.70
C LYS A 273 -4.29 -9.12 -10.71
N ARG A 274 -4.48 -8.33 -11.78
CA ARG A 274 -3.51 -8.20 -12.88
C ARG A 274 -2.53 -7.05 -12.70
N LEU A 275 -2.70 -6.24 -11.66
CA LEU A 275 -1.75 -5.18 -11.37
C LEU A 275 -0.38 -5.80 -11.08
N ASP A 276 0.65 -5.17 -11.61
CA ASP A 276 2.04 -5.47 -11.30
C ASP A 276 2.68 -4.17 -10.86
N VAL A 277 2.86 -4.05 -9.56
CA VAL A 277 3.35 -2.84 -8.92
C VAL A 277 4.75 -2.47 -9.42
N ASN A 278 5.59 -3.46 -9.73
CA ASN A 278 6.94 -3.20 -10.25
C ASN A 278 6.92 -2.52 -11.62
N LYS A 279 5.79 -2.59 -12.37
CA LYS A 279 5.62 -1.94 -13.68
C LYS A 279 5.02 -0.54 -13.60
N LEU A 280 4.63 -0.07 -12.42
CA LEU A 280 4.02 1.24 -12.27
C LEU A 280 5.03 2.41 -12.33
N GLY A 281 6.33 2.11 -12.27
CA GLY A 281 7.39 3.12 -12.31
C GLY A 281 7.40 4.06 -11.09
N PRO A 282 8.33 5.02 -11.03
CA PRO A 282 8.47 5.96 -9.91
C PRO A 282 7.30 6.94 -9.74
N THR A 283 6.41 7.05 -10.74
CA THR A 283 5.21 7.90 -10.73
C THR A 283 3.91 7.08 -10.60
N GLY A 284 4.02 5.78 -10.30
CA GLY A 284 2.87 4.94 -10.04
C GLY A 284 2.08 5.46 -8.82
N PRO A 285 0.74 5.35 -8.80
CA PRO A 285 -0.13 5.90 -7.74
C PRO A 285 0.01 5.19 -6.37
N LEU A 286 1.16 4.57 -6.11
CA LEU A 286 1.50 3.91 -4.86
C LEU A 286 2.13 4.86 -3.85
N ALA A 287 2.67 5.99 -4.32
CA ALA A 287 2.85 7.11 -3.42
C ALA A 287 1.45 7.55 -3.02
N VAL A 288 1.03 7.21 -1.80
CA VAL A 288 0.33 8.22 -1.02
C VAL A 288 1.23 9.43 -1.14
N GLU A 289 0.79 10.44 -1.88
CA GLU A 289 1.34 11.77 -1.69
C GLU A 289 1.12 12.01 -0.19
N MET A 290 2.18 11.76 0.58
CA MET A 290 2.20 12.16 1.96
C MET A 290 1.79 13.63 1.90
N GLU A 291 0.82 13.99 2.71
CA GLU A 291 0.35 15.36 2.80
C GLU A 291 1.37 16.38 3.38
N PRO A 292 2.65 16.13 3.72
CA PRO A 292 3.48 17.17 4.29
C PRO A 292 4.30 17.85 3.20
N GLN A 293 3.68 18.42 2.15
CA GLN A 293 4.34 19.52 1.43
C GLN A 293 3.41 20.62 0.94
N LEU A 294 2.08 20.54 1.03
CA LEU A 294 1.26 21.71 0.67
C LEU A 294 1.54 22.89 1.59
N SER A 295 1.69 22.70 2.91
CA SER A 295 2.03 23.78 3.84
C SER A 295 3.41 24.41 3.58
N VAL A 296 4.39 23.59 3.17
CA VAL A 296 5.76 24.04 2.81
C VAL A 296 5.77 24.75 1.46
N LEU A 297 5.05 24.23 0.46
CA LEU A 297 4.89 24.84 -0.86
C LEU A 297 4.13 26.18 -0.75
N TRP A 298 3.09 26.25 0.07
CA TRP A 298 2.35 27.50 0.35
C TRP A 298 3.20 28.53 1.09
N GLY A 299 4.08 28.09 2.00
CA GLY A 299 5.05 28.97 2.66
C GLY A 299 6.05 29.58 1.68
N GLN A 300 6.55 28.80 0.73
CA GLN A 300 7.49 29.25 -0.31
C GLN A 300 6.83 30.12 -1.40
N LEU A 301 5.54 29.89 -1.71
CA LEU A 301 4.77 30.70 -2.65
C LEU A 301 4.29 32.04 -2.06
N LYS A 302 4.12 32.13 -0.74
CA LYS A 302 3.82 33.41 -0.07
C LYS A 302 5.06 34.31 0.04
N SER A 303 6.25 33.73 0.24
CA SER A 303 7.50 34.50 0.31
C SER A 303 8.03 34.94 -1.06
N SER A 304 7.60 34.29 -2.15
CA SER A 304 8.01 34.66 -3.52
C SER A 304 7.18 35.79 -4.14
N LYS A 305 6.09 36.23 -3.50
CA LYS A 305 5.25 37.37 -3.94
C LYS A 305 5.60 38.71 -3.28
N SER A 306 6.72 38.78 -2.56
CA SER A 306 7.25 40.02 -1.97
C SER A 306 8.63 40.35 -2.53
N ARG A 307 8.70 40.63 -3.84
CA ARG A 307 9.66 41.53 -4.50
C ARG A 307 9.01 42.12 -5.74
#